data_AF-C9RFC2-F1
#
_entry.id   AF-C9RFC2-F1
#
_cell.length_a   1.000
_cell.length_b   1.000
_cell.length_c   1.000
_cell.angle_alpha   90.00
_cell.angle_beta   90.00
_cell.angle_gamma   90.00
#
_symmetry.space_group_name_H-M   'P 1'
#
loop_
_entity.id
_entity.type
_entity.pdbx_description
1 polymer ?
#
loop_
_entity_poly.entity_id
_entity_poly.type
_entity_poly.pdbx_seq_one_letter_code
_entity_poly.pdbx_strand_id
1 'polypeptide(L)'
;MDFATVLAILSAIGFLVFFAIGGHILMGYELIRKISKSYEKGEDTKKFEDKIVNKSYLTNVLEKITTFTLTSMFLFEIEKQRYVLDVGYMVLFLITLTLYLVPNLTLLVWSTFFGATVFMIILWIFRFLALKSFKKAFINNL
;
A
#
# COMPACT_ATOMS: atom_id res chain seq x y z
N MET A 1 34.31 -3.01 -9.99
CA MET A 1 33.05 -3.68 -9.61
C MET A 1 32.38 -4.11 -10.90
N ASP A 2 32.03 -5.39 -11.02
CA ASP A 2 31.40 -5.96 -12.21
C ASP A 2 29.98 -5.38 -12.40
N PHE A 3 29.60 -5.14 -13.65
CA PHE A 3 28.26 -4.71 -14.07
C PHE A 3 27.14 -5.59 -13.48
N ALA A 4 27.33 -6.90 -13.39
CA ALA A 4 26.38 -7.82 -12.77
C ALA A 4 26.21 -7.57 -11.27
N THR A 5 27.30 -7.22 -10.56
CA THR A 5 27.24 -6.87 -9.13
C THR A 5 26.51 -5.55 -8.90
N VAL A 6 26.74 -4.56 -9.76
CA VAL A 6 26.03 -3.27 -9.72
C VAL A 6 24.53 -3.48 -9.92
N LEU A 7 24.15 -4.28 -10.93
CA LEU A 7 22.76 -4.58 -11.24
C LEU A 7 22.07 -5.30 -10.08
N ALA A 8 22.74 -6.29 -9.47
CA ALA A 8 22.21 -7.03 -8.33
C ALA A 8 21.92 -6.12 -7.12
N ILE A 9 22.84 -5.21 -6.79
CA ILE A 9 22.68 -4.27 -5.68
C ILE A 9 21.51 -3.30 -5.95
N LEU A 10 21.42 -2.75 -7.16
CA LEU A 10 20.33 -1.84 -7.54
C LEU A 10 18.97 -2.53 -7.50
N SER A 11 18.87 -3.75 -8.02
CA SER A 11 17.63 -4.55 -7.96
C SER A 11 17.22 -4.87 -6.53
N ALA A 12 18.17 -5.22 -5.65
CA ALA A 12 17.89 -5.51 -4.25
C ALA A 12 17.41 -4.27 -3.48
N ILE A 13 18.08 -3.12 -3.65
CA ILE A 13 17.68 -1.86 -3.02
C ILE A 13 16.30 -1.43 -3.52
N GLY A 14 16.07 -1.48 -4.84
CA GLY A 14 14.78 -1.14 -5.43
C GLY A 14 13.65 -2.02 -4.88
N PHE A 15 13.88 -3.34 -4.76
CA PHE A 15 12.93 -4.27 -4.18
C PHE A 15 12.65 -3.99 -2.70
N LEU A 16 13.67 -3.69 -1.90
CA LEU A 16 13.50 -3.35 -0.48
C LEU A 16 12.71 -2.05 -0.27
N VAL A 17 12.99 -1.01 -1.08
CA VAL A 17 12.24 0.25 -1.03
C VAL A 17 10.79 0.02 -1.42
N PHE A 18 10.54 -0.75 -2.49
CA PHE A 18 9.21 -1.13 -2.91
C PHE A 18 8.44 -1.86 -1.80
N PHE A 19 9.09 -2.81 -1.13
CA PHE A 19 8.49 -3.58 -0.03
C PHE A 19 8.21 -2.70 1.20
N ALA A 20 9.10 -1.77 1.53
CA ALA A 20 8.94 -0.84 2.65
C ALA A 20 7.74 0.10 2.43
N ILE A 21 7.65 0.72 1.25
CA ILE A 21 6.54 1.62 0.89
C ILE A 21 5.23 0.84 0.84
N GLY A 22 5.23 -0.33 0.19
CA GLY A 22 4.04 -1.17 0.11
C GLY A 22 3.58 -1.72 1.45
N GLY A 23 4.50 -2.05 2.35
CA GLY A 23 4.20 -2.49 3.71
C GLY A 23 3.47 -1.41 4.49
N HIS A 24 3.86 -0.15 4.31
CA HIS A 24 3.16 0.99 4.91
C HIS A 24 1.71 1.10 4.41
N ILE A 25 1.50 0.93 3.10
CA ILE A 25 0.17 0.94 2.46
C ILE A 25 -0.70 -0.22 2.97
N LEU A 26 -0.15 -1.45 3.08
CA LEU A 26 -0.84 -2.61 3.63
C LEU A 26 -1.33 -2.37 5.06
N MET A 27 -0.47 -1.80 5.92
CA MET A 27 -0.86 -1.45 7.28
C MET A 27 -1.98 -0.40 7.30
N GLY A 28 -1.95 0.56 6.37
CA GLY A 28 -3.00 1.55 6.20
C GLY A 28 -4.35 0.93 5.91
N TYR A 29 -4.43 0.02 4.93
CA TYR A 29 -5.66 -0.70 4.60
C TYR A 29 -6.18 -1.56 5.77
N GLU A 30 -5.29 -2.25 6.48
CA GLU A 30 -5.70 -3.05 7.63
C GLU A 30 -6.26 -2.18 8.77
N LEU A 31 -5.74 -0.97 8.96
CA LEU A 31 -6.21 -0.03 9.97
C LEU A 31 -7.62 0.47 9.62
N ILE A 32 -7.86 0.84 8.36
CA ILE A 32 -9.19 1.19 7.85
C ILE A 32 -10.19 0.04 8.05
N ARG A 33 -9.77 -1.19 7.72
CA ARG A 33 -10.60 -2.39 7.90
C ARG A 33 -11.00 -2.58 9.36
N LYS A 34 -10.06 -2.40 10.30
CA LYS A 34 -10.30 -2.52 11.74
C LYS A 34 -11.25 -1.44 12.25
N ILE A 35 -11.01 -0.17 11.91
CA ILE A 35 -11.93 0.92 12.27
C ILE A 35 -13.33 0.68 11.77
N SER A 36 -13.47 0.31 10.49
CA SER A 36 -14.78 0.14 9.88
C SER A 36 -15.56 -0.98 10.58
N LYS A 37 -14.89 -2.08 10.92
CA LYS A 37 -15.50 -3.19 11.68
C LYS A 37 -15.87 -2.81 13.12
N SER A 38 -15.01 -2.06 13.82
CA SER A 38 -15.31 -1.62 15.19
C SER A 38 -16.45 -0.60 15.21
N TYR A 39 -16.49 0.32 14.26
CA TYR A 39 -17.60 1.26 14.07
C TYR A 39 -18.93 0.53 13.81
N GLU A 40 -18.95 -0.45 12.91
CA GLU A 40 -20.15 -1.27 12.63
C GLU A 40 -20.68 -1.99 13.87
N LYS A 41 -19.80 -2.39 14.79
CA LYS A 41 -20.14 -3.06 16.04
C LYS A 41 -20.51 -2.11 17.18
N GLY A 42 -20.42 -0.80 16.98
CA GLY A 42 -20.61 0.21 18.04
C GLY A 42 -19.50 0.20 19.10
N GLU A 43 -18.33 -0.35 18.79
CA GLU A 43 -17.15 -0.34 19.68
C GLU A 43 -16.47 1.04 19.67
N ASP A 44 -15.79 1.40 20.76
CA ASP A 44 -15.01 2.65 20.83
C ASP A 44 -13.85 2.63 19.81
N THR A 45 -13.93 3.52 18.83
CA THR A 45 -12.94 3.63 17.74
C THR A 45 -11.81 4.60 18.05
N LYS A 46 -11.86 5.31 19.18
CA LYS A 46 -10.97 6.43 19.52
C LYS A 46 -9.48 6.05 19.50
N LYS A 47 -9.14 4.86 20.01
CA LYS A 47 -7.75 4.34 19.96
C LYS A 47 -7.21 4.17 18.54
N PHE A 48 -8.08 3.84 17.58
CA PHE A 48 -7.67 3.69 16.20
C PHE A 48 -7.65 5.04 15.48
N GLU A 49 -8.54 5.96 15.83
CA GLU A 49 -8.53 7.35 15.33
C GLU A 49 -7.23 8.03 15.69
N ASP A 50 -6.80 7.96 16.96
CA ASP A 50 -5.51 8.49 17.43
C ASP A 50 -4.33 7.92 16.62
N LYS A 51 -4.44 6.65 16.22
CA LYS A 51 -3.42 5.98 15.41
C LYS A 51 -3.40 6.47 13.96
N ILE A 52 -4.55 6.87 13.39
CA ILE A 52 -4.62 7.51 12.07
C ILE A 52 -4.07 8.93 12.15
N VAL A 53 -4.49 9.71 13.15
CA VAL A 53 -4.05 11.11 13.31
C VAL A 53 -2.53 11.17 13.41
N ASN A 54 -1.92 10.31 14.24
CA ASN A 54 -0.47 10.23 14.37
C ASN A 54 0.25 9.78 13.08
N LYS A 55 -0.41 9.01 12.21
CA LYS A 55 0.20 8.48 10.96
C LYS A 55 -0.01 9.33 9.73
N SER A 56 -1.09 10.11 9.67
CA SER A 56 -1.50 10.91 8.51
C SER A 56 -0.86 12.31 8.49
N TYR A 57 -0.03 12.65 9.49
CA TYR A 57 0.50 14.01 9.69
C TYR A 57 -0.60 15.10 9.66
N LEU A 58 -1.87 14.74 9.89
CA LEU A 58 -2.99 15.67 9.99
C LEU A 58 -2.86 16.43 11.32
N THR A 59 -2.02 17.45 11.33
CA THR A 59 -1.79 18.34 12.47
C THR A 59 -3.02 19.19 12.79
N ASN A 60 -3.48 19.11 14.05
CA ASN A 60 -4.11 20.16 14.88
C ASN A 60 -5.34 20.95 14.40
N VAL A 61 -5.92 20.72 13.22
CA VAL A 61 -6.99 21.62 12.72
C VAL A 61 -8.40 21.22 13.13
N LEU A 62 -8.65 20.01 13.65
CA LEU A 62 -10.01 19.47 13.58
C LEU A 62 -10.53 18.94 14.92
N GLU A 63 -11.05 19.88 15.72
CA GLU A 63 -11.83 19.63 16.94
C GLU A 63 -13.10 18.80 16.70
N LYS A 64 -13.55 18.58 15.45
CA LYS A 64 -14.74 17.77 15.11
C LYS A 64 -14.62 17.09 13.74
N ILE A 65 -13.65 16.20 13.56
CA ILE A 65 -13.76 15.19 12.49
C ILE A 65 -14.58 13.99 13.02
N THR A 66 -15.61 13.57 12.31
CA THR A 66 -16.27 12.27 12.53
C THR A 66 -15.38 11.12 12.05
N THR A 67 -15.47 9.95 12.68
CA THR A 67 -14.72 8.72 12.28
C THR A 67 -14.78 8.45 10.78
N PHE A 68 -15.94 8.70 10.17
CA PHE A 68 -16.15 8.60 8.72
C PHE A 68 -15.21 9.51 7.92
N THR A 69 -15.15 10.79 8.27
CA THR A 69 -14.33 11.80 7.57
C THR A 69 -12.84 11.51 7.78
N LEU A 70 -12.41 11.11 8.98
CA LEU A 70 -11.02 10.74 9.26
C LEU A 70 -10.59 9.54 8.40
N THR A 71 -11.44 8.51 8.38
CA THR A 71 -11.17 7.27 7.65
C THR A 71 -11.16 7.52 6.14
N SER A 72 -12.03 8.40 5.64
CA SER A 72 -12.08 8.80 4.23
C SER A 72 -10.83 9.56 3.79
N MET A 73 -10.38 10.54 4.59
CA MET A 73 -9.15 11.29 4.33
C MET A 73 -7.94 10.36 4.31
N PHE A 74 -7.85 9.46 5.30
CA PHE A 74 -6.75 8.51 5.36
C PHE A 74 -6.78 7.50 4.21
N LEU A 75 -7.96 7.02 3.81
CA LEU A 75 -8.11 6.16 2.63
C LEU A 75 -7.63 6.87 1.36
N PHE A 76 -7.97 8.15 1.19
CA PHE A 76 -7.50 8.95 0.06
C PHE A 76 -5.97 9.09 0.04
N GLU A 77 -5.36 9.35 1.18
CA GLU A 77 -3.90 9.45 1.31
C GLU A 77 -3.20 8.12 0.96
N ILE A 78 -3.74 7.00 1.45
CA ILE A 78 -3.22 5.66 1.13
C ILE A 78 -3.35 5.36 -0.37
N GLU A 79 -4.48 5.71 -1.00
CA GLU A 79 -4.67 5.51 -2.45
C GLU A 79 -3.67 6.35 -3.27
N LYS A 80 -3.32 7.56 -2.82
CA LYS A 80 -2.28 8.37 -3.45
C LYS A 80 -0.91 7.69 -3.40
N GLN A 81 -0.52 7.14 -2.25
CA GLN A 81 0.73 6.38 -2.10
C GLN A 81 0.73 5.11 -2.96
N ARG A 82 -0.41 4.42 -3.04
CA ARG A 82 -0.59 3.25 -3.88
C ARG A 82 -0.43 3.56 -5.36
N TYR A 83 -0.98 4.67 -5.85
CA TYR A 83 -0.81 5.06 -7.26
C TYR A 83 0.66 5.19 -7.64
N VAL A 84 1.49 5.79 -6.77
CA VAL A 84 2.95 5.88 -6.99
C VAL A 84 3.58 4.50 -7.07
N LEU A 85 3.14 3.56 -6.23
CA LEU A 85 3.63 2.19 -6.22
C LEU A 85 3.19 1.41 -7.48
N ASP A 86 1.95 1.57 -7.93
CA ASP A 86 1.43 0.98 -9.17
C ASP A 86 2.23 1.49 -10.40
N VAL A 87 2.53 2.80 -10.46
CA VAL A 87 3.38 3.39 -11.53
C VAL A 87 4.79 2.82 -11.49
N GLY A 88 5.41 2.74 -10.31
CA GLY A 88 6.74 2.15 -10.14
C GLY A 88 6.80 0.68 -10.57
N TYR A 89 5.75 -0.10 -10.26
CA TYR A 89 5.62 -1.48 -10.71
C TYR A 89 5.46 -1.59 -12.23
N MET A 90 4.71 -0.70 -12.87
CA MET A 90 4.57 -0.65 -14.34
C MET A 90 5.92 -0.36 -15.02
N VAL A 91 6.71 0.56 -14.47
CA VAL A 91 8.08 0.84 -14.96
C VAL A 91 8.97 -0.40 -14.81
N LEU A 92 8.93 -1.09 -13.66
CA LEU A 92 9.67 -2.33 -13.45
C LEU A 92 9.28 -3.43 -14.44
N PHE A 93 7.98 -3.56 -14.74
CA PHE A 93 7.48 -4.49 -15.75
C PHE A 93 8.04 -4.18 -17.14
N LEU A 94 8.00 -2.91 -17.56
CA LEU A 94 8.54 -2.49 -18.85
C LEU A 94 10.04 -2.76 -18.95
N ILE A 95 10.82 -2.42 -17.91
CA ILE A 95 12.25 -2.71 -17.86
C ILE A 95 12.51 -4.22 -17.97
N THR A 96 11.77 -5.04 -17.21
CA THR A 96 11.90 -6.51 -17.26
C THR A 96 11.55 -7.07 -18.64
N LEU A 97 10.49 -6.55 -19.27
CA LEU A 97 10.09 -6.93 -20.62
C LEU A 97 11.13 -6.55 -21.67
N THR A 98 11.71 -5.35 -21.57
CA THR A 98 12.80 -4.91 -22.46
C THR A 98 14.04 -5.78 -22.28
N LEU A 99 14.39 -6.13 -21.04
CA LEU A 99 15.53 -6.99 -20.76
C LEU A 99 15.29 -8.46 -21.15
N TYR A 100 14.03 -8.94 -21.16
CA TYR A 100 13.68 -10.29 -21.65
C TYR A 100 14.05 -10.50 -23.11
N LEU A 101 14.00 -9.45 -23.92
CA LEU A 101 14.42 -9.48 -25.33
C LEU A 101 15.94 -9.56 -25.50
N VAL A 102 16.71 -9.41 -24.41
CA VAL A 102 18.16 -9.59 -24.39
C VAL A 102 18.48 -11.04 -23.98
N PRO A 103 19.19 -11.82 -24.81
CA PRO A 103 19.59 -13.17 -24.44
C PRO A 103 20.57 -13.11 -23.26
N ASN A 104 20.35 -13.95 -22.24
CA ASN A 104 21.15 -14.12 -21.00
C ASN A 104 20.82 -13.21 -19.80
N LEU A 105 19.54 -12.92 -19.56
CA LEU A 105 19.12 -12.35 -18.27
C LEU A 105 19.36 -13.32 -17.10
N THR A 106 19.91 -12.80 -16.00
CA THR A 106 20.13 -13.56 -14.77
C THR A 106 18.82 -13.84 -14.02
N LEU A 107 18.74 -15.01 -13.40
CA LEU A 107 17.61 -15.51 -12.58
C LEU A 107 17.15 -14.50 -11.50
N LEU A 108 18.04 -13.59 -11.11
CA LEU A 108 17.83 -12.53 -10.13
C LEU A 108 16.80 -11.46 -10.57
N VAL A 109 16.76 -11.12 -11.87
CA VAL A 109 15.79 -10.13 -12.40
C VAL A 109 14.38 -10.74 -12.40
N TRP A 110 14.29 -12.02 -12.75
CA TRP A 110 13.03 -12.76 -12.73
C TRP A 110 12.48 -12.98 -11.32
N SER A 111 13.35 -13.27 -10.35
CA SER A 111 12.91 -13.48 -8.96
C SER A 111 12.40 -12.19 -8.31
N THR A 112 13.05 -11.05 -8.56
CA THR A 112 12.60 -9.75 -8.06
C THR A 112 11.29 -9.31 -8.70
N PHE A 113 11.11 -9.52 -10.01
CA PHE A 113 9.85 -9.26 -10.70
C PHE A 113 8.70 -10.15 -10.17
N PHE A 114 8.94 -11.46 -10.00
CA PHE A 114 7.95 -12.38 -9.47
C PHE A 114 7.54 -11.99 -8.02
N GLY A 115 8.52 -11.68 -7.18
CA GLY A 115 8.27 -11.21 -5.81
C GLY A 115 7.42 -9.93 -5.76
N ALA A 116 7.74 -8.96 -6.62
CA ALA A 116 6.95 -7.73 -6.75
C ALA A 116 5.51 -8.03 -7.21
N THR A 117 5.34 -8.92 -8.19
CA THR A 117 4.02 -9.36 -8.68
C THR A 117 3.16 -9.95 -7.57
N VAL A 118 3.69 -10.92 -6.81
CA VAL A 118 2.97 -11.56 -5.70
C VAL A 118 2.58 -10.52 -4.66
N PHE A 119 3.49 -9.60 -4.34
CA PHE A 119 3.23 -8.55 -3.38
C PHE A 119 2.13 -7.58 -3.85
N MET A 120 2.09 -7.24 -5.13
CA MET A 120 1.00 -6.43 -5.72
C MET A 120 -0.37 -7.09 -5.59
N ILE A 121 -0.43 -8.41 -5.77
CA ILE A 121 -1.68 -9.18 -5.58
C ILE A 121 -2.13 -9.09 -4.12
N ILE A 122 -1.21 -9.23 -3.15
CA ILE A 122 -1.51 -9.10 -1.73
C ILE A 122 -2.04 -7.69 -1.42
N LEU A 123 -1.37 -6.65 -1.91
CA LEU A 123 -1.81 -5.26 -1.81
C LEU A 123 -3.24 -5.06 -2.31
N TRP A 124 -3.55 -5.64 -3.48
CA TRP A 124 -4.87 -5.53 -4.08
C TRP A 124 -5.96 -6.22 -3.25
N ILE A 125 -5.68 -7.40 -2.68
CA ILE A 125 -6.61 -8.11 -1.80
C ILE A 125 -6.91 -7.27 -0.55
N PHE A 126 -5.88 -6.74 0.11
CA PHE A 126 -6.06 -5.93 1.33
C PHE A 126 -6.84 -4.64 1.05
N ARG A 127 -6.58 -3.99 -0.07
CA ARG A 127 -7.36 -2.85 -0.54
C ARG A 127 -8.84 -3.21 -0.69
N PHE A 128 -9.15 -4.29 -1.39
CA PHE A 128 -10.53 -4.71 -1.62
C PHE A 128 -11.25 -4.99 -0.29
N LEU A 129 -10.58 -5.66 0.65
CA LEU A 129 -11.12 -5.92 1.98
C LEU A 129 -11.38 -4.63 2.77
N ALA A 130 -10.46 -3.66 2.73
CA ALA A 130 -10.61 -2.38 3.40
C ALA A 130 -11.81 -1.58 2.83
N LEU A 131 -11.89 -1.46 1.50
CA LEU A 131 -13.00 -0.76 0.83
C LEU A 131 -14.35 -1.43 1.09
N LYS A 132 -14.40 -2.76 1.05
CA LYS A 132 -15.63 -3.52 1.37
C LYS A 132 -16.10 -3.27 2.79
N SER A 133 -15.17 -3.30 3.77
CA SER A 133 -15.49 -3.01 5.17
C SER A 133 -15.92 -1.56 5.37
N PHE A 134 -15.24 -0.60 4.75
CA PHE A 134 -15.60 0.81 4.81
C PHE A 134 -17.00 1.08 4.25
N LYS A 135 -17.30 0.57 3.05
CA LYS A 135 -18.63 0.71 2.43
C LYS A 135 -19.72 0.13 3.32
N LYS A 136 -19.49 -1.05 3.89
CA LYS A 136 -20.47 -1.71 4.77
C LYS A 136 -20.75 -0.88 6.02
N ALA A 137 -19.69 -0.33 6.65
CA ALA A 137 -19.81 0.38 7.91
C ALA A 137 -20.48 1.76 7.76
N PHE A 138 -20.15 2.51 6.70
CA PHE A 138 -20.49 3.92 6.59
C PHE A 138 -21.45 4.29 5.46
N ILE A 139 -21.51 3.52 4.37
CA ILE A 139 -22.33 3.86 3.18
C ILE A 139 -23.65 3.11 3.21
N ASN A 140 -23.65 1.83 3.59
CA ASN A 140 -24.88 1.03 3.60
C ASN A 140 -25.76 1.25 4.85
N ASN A 141 -25.24 1.96 5.86
CA ASN A 141 -25.95 2.30 7.10
C ASN A 141 -26.43 3.77 7.14
N LEU A 142 -26.33 4.48 6.01
CA LEU A 142 -26.80 5.85 5.82
C LEU A 142 -28.10 5.84 5.02
#